data_AF-A0A7K1TCZ5-F1
#
_entry.id   AF-A0A7K1TCZ5-F1
#
_cell.length_a   1.000
_cell.length_b   1.000
_cell.length_c   1.000
_cell.angle_alpha   90.00
_cell.angle_beta   90.00
_cell.angle_gamma   90.00
#
_symmetry.space_group_name_H-M   'P 1'
#
loop_
_entity.id
_entity.type
_entity.pdbx_description
1 polymer ?
#
loop_
_entity_poly.entity_id
_entity_poly.type
_entity_poly.pdbx_seq_one_letter_code
_entity_poly.pdbx_strand_id
1 'polypeptide(L)'
;MDINDNKVNDQTELQARGNWNEIKGAAKQKWGNLTDDDLTYAEGKQDEWFGNLQEKTGHAIDDIKSWFHNTFSSDADTNTTNQNRS
;
A
#
# COMPACT_ATOMS: atom_id res chain seq x y z
N MET A 1 19.52 -24.13 -22.25
CA MET A 1 18.07 -24.05 -21.93
C MET A 1 18.00 -23.38 -20.58
N ASP A 2 17.81 -22.06 -20.57
CA ASP A 2 17.61 -21.32 -19.33
C ASP A 2 16.14 -21.47 -18.94
N ILE A 3 15.90 -22.35 -17.97
CA ILE A 3 14.59 -22.46 -17.34
C ILE A 3 14.73 -21.80 -15.98
N ASN A 4 14.30 -20.53 -15.93
CA ASN A 4 14.17 -19.74 -14.72
C ASN A 4 13.29 -20.52 -13.73
N ASP A 5 13.94 -21.08 -12.70
CA ASP A 5 13.31 -21.57 -11.49
C ASP A 5 12.62 -20.39 -10.81
N ASN A 6 11.36 -20.21 -11.15
CA ASN A 6 10.45 -19.25 -10.56
C ASN A 6 10.08 -19.73 -9.15
N LYS A 7 11.06 -19.68 -8.25
CA LYS A 7 10.90 -19.84 -6.81
C LYS A 7 10.44 -18.51 -6.22
N VAL A 8 9.32 -17.97 -6.72
CA VAL A 8 8.60 -16.85 -6.09
C VAL A 8 7.78 -17.44 -4.96
N ASN A 9 8.50 -17.82 -3.90
CA ASN A 9 7.94 -18.22 -2.62
C ASN A 9 8.55 -17.27 -1.58
N ASP A 10 7.66 -16.59 -0.86
CA ASP A 10 7.88 -16.04 0.49
C ASP A 10 8.65 -14.71 0.64
N GLN A 11 8.78 -13.87 -0.40
CA GLN A 11 9.36 -12.51 -0.24
C GLN A 11 8.34 -11.38 -0.05
N THR A 12 7.06 -11.59 -0.32
CA THR A 12 6.05 -10.51 -0.27
C THR A 12 5.78 -10.01 1.16
N GLU A 13 5.94 -10.88 2.16
CA GLU A 13 5.65 -10.55 3.57
C GLU A 13 6.85 -9.89 4.30
N LEU A 14 8.08 -10.12 3.82
CA LEU A 14 9.31 -9.51 4.38
C LEU A 14 9.64 -8.15 3.77
N GLN A 15 9.22 -7.89 2.52
CA GLN A 15 9.45 -6.60 1.87
C GLN A 15 8.56 -5.48 2.44
N ALA A 16 7.38 -5.81 2.95
CA ALA A 16 6.51 -4.85 3.64
C ALA A 16 7.17 -4.25 4.89
N ARG A 17 7.99 -5.03 5.64
CA ARG A 17 8.76 -4.52 6.78
C ARG A 17 9.93 -3.61 6.35
N GLY A 18 10.54 -3.86 5.19
CA GLY A 18 11.59 -3.01 4.62
C GLY A 18 11.06 -1.67 4.11
N ASN A 19 9.94 -1.68 3.39
CA ASN A 19 9.33 -0.50 2.79
C ASN A 19 8.40 0.28 3.72
N TRP A 20 8.11 -0.20 4.94
CA TRP A 20 7.22 0.49 5.86
C TRP A 20 7.67 1.92 6.18
N ASN A 21 8.97 2.17 6.26
CA ASN A 21 9.49 3.52 6.47
C ASN A 21 9.23 4.45 5.26
N GLU A 22 9.29 3.93 4.03
CA GLU A 22 8.95 4.70 2.83
C GLU A 22 7.45 4.98 2.76
N ILE A 23 6.63 3.98 3.11
CA ILE A 23 5.17 4.11 3.22
C ILE A 23 4.81 5.22 4.20
N LYS A 24 5.42 5.19 5.39
CA LYS A 24 5.23 6.23 6.40
C LYS A 24 5.70 7.59 5.91
N GLY A 25 6.87 7.66 5.27
CA GLY A 25 7.43 8.90 4.74
C GLY A 25 6.53 9.55 3.69
N ALA A 26 6.05 8.78 2.72
CA ALA A 26 5.15 9.29 1.68
C ALA A 26 3.79 9.70 2.25
N ALA A 27 3.24 8.93 3.19
CA ALA A 27 1.97 9.26 3.84
C ALA A 27 2.08 10.58 4.62
N LYS A 28 3.17 10.78 5.37
CA LYS A 28 3.48 12.05 6.03
C LYS A 28 3.61 13.21 5.07
N GLN A 29 4.30 13.02 3.95
CA GLN A 29 4.43 14.06 2.93
C GLN A 29 3.08 14.40 2.27
N LYS A 30 2.25 13.39 2.03
CA LYS A 30 0.94 13.54 1.38
C LYS A 30 -0.06 14.28 2.27
N TRP A 31 -0.12 13.89 3.54
CA TRP A 31 -1.17 14.36 4.45
C TRP A 31 -0.69 15.37 5.49
N GLY A 32 0.62 15.53 5.71
CA GLY A 32 1.26 16.53 6.58
C GLY A 32 0.97 16.41 8.08
N ASN A 33 -0.18 15.84 8.43
CA ASN A 33 -0.80 15.82 9.75
C ASN A 33 -0.62 14.47 10.45
N LEU A 34 0.00 13.50 9.78
CA LEU A 34 0.21 12.16 10.29
C LEU A 34 1.57 12.05 10.96
N THR A 35 1.62 11.35 12.10
CA THR A 35 2.86 11.04 12.81
C THR A 35 3.34 9.62 12.53
N ASP A 36 4.58 9.28 12.94
CA ASP A 36 5.05 7.88 12.85
C ASP A 36 4.15 6.93 13.65
N ASP A 37 3.66 7.38 14.80
CA ASP A 37 2.77 6.62 15.67
C ASP A 37 1.41 6.37 14.99
N ASP A 38 0.83 7.39 14.34
CA ASP A 38 -0.43 7.24 13.60
C ASP A 38 -0.30 6.27 12.40
N LEU A 39 0.90 6.21 11.82
CA LEU A 39 1.24 5.31 10.73
C LEU A 39 1.91 4.02 11.22
N THR A 40 1.79 3.69 12.49
CA THR A 40 2.25 2.41 13.01
C THR A 40 1.17 1.36 12.79
N TYR A 41 1.44 0.41 11.90
CA TYR A 41 0.55 -0.73 11.67
C TYR A 41 0.81 -1.80 12.72
N ALA A 42 -0.26 -2.18 13.42
CA ALA A 42 -0.28 -3.37 14.26
C ALA A 42 -0.97 -4.50 13.51
N GLU A 43 -0.34 -5.67 13.46
CA GLU A 43 -0.91 -6.88 12.84
C GLU A 43 -2.32 -7.15 13.40
N GLY A 44 -3.30 -7.29 12.50
CA GLY A 44 -4.71 -7.51 12.86
C GLY A 44 -5.52 -6.26 13.23
N LYS A 45 -4.92 -5.06 13.23
CA LYS A 45 -5.62 -3.78 13.50
C LYS A 45 -5.79 -2.91 12.25
N GLN A 46 -5.90 -3.53 11.08
CA GLN A 46 -5.96 -2.81 9.81
C GLN A 46 -7.15 -1.85 9.73
N ASP A 47 -8.34 -2.28 10.18
CA ASP A 47 -9.54 -1.44 10.15
C ASP A 47 -9.44 -0.24 11.11
N GLU A 48 -8.88 -0.46 12.30
CA GLU A 48 -8.61 0.60 13.30
C GLU A 48 -7.59 1.61 12.75
N TRP A 49 -6.56 1.11 12.07
CA TRP A 49 -5.54 1.95 11.43
C TRP A 49 -6.14 2.85 10.34
N PHE A 50 -6.98 2.31 9.46
CA PHE A 50 -7.67 3.10 8.45
C PHE A 50 -8.65 4.12 9.05
N GLY A 51 -9.34 3.77 10.15
CA GLY A 51 -10.20 4.69 10.88
C GLY A 51 -9.43 5.89 11.45
N ASN A 52 -8.30 5.64 12.11
CA ASN A 52 -7.43 6.70 12.63
C ASN A 52 -6.90 7.60 11.50
N LEU A 53 -6.48 7.01 10.38
CA LEU A 53 -6.07 7.72 9.18
C LEU A 53 -7.19 8.61 8.63
N GLN A 54 -8.42 8.11 8.55
CA GLN A 54 -9.57 8.90 8.13
C GLN A 54 -9.81 10.10 9.06
N GLU A 55 -9.77 9.90 10.39
CA GLU A 55 -9.98 11.00 11.35
C GLU A 55 -8.88 12.07 11.27
N LYS A 56 -7.63 11.66 11.07
CA LYS A 56 -6.46 12.56 11.01
C LYS A 56 -6.36 13.31 9.69
N THR A 57 -6.62 12.62 8.59
CA THR A 57 -6.49 13.18 7.23
C THR A 57 -7.77 13.87 6.78
N GLY A 58 -8.92 13.51 7.36
CA GLY A 58 -10.25 13.95 6.92
C GLY A 58 -10.70 13.32 5.60
N HIS A 59 -9.96 12.36 5.06
CA HIS A 59 -10.28 11.69 3.79
C HIS A 59 -11.08 10.41 4.01
N ALA A 60 -11.81 9.97 2.98
CA ALA A 60 -12.50 8.69 3.03
C ALA A 60 -11.49 7.54 3.10
N ILE A 61 -11.84 6.48 3.84
CA ILE A 61 -11.02 5.27 3.93
C ILE A 61 -10.71 4.71 2.52
N ASP A 62 -11.67 4.77 1.60
CA ASP A 62 -11.48 4.37 0.20
C ASP A 62 -10.42 5.20 -0.53
N ASP A 63 -10.40 6.53 -0.35
CA ASP A 63 -9.38 7.40 -0.97
C ASP A 63 -7.98 7.05 -0.45
N ILE A 64 -7.89 6.80 0.86
CA ILE A 64 -6.65 6.43 1.54
C ILE A 64 -6.16 5.08 1.01
N LYS A 65 -7.04 4.07 0.98
CA LYS A 65 -6.74 2.74 0.42
C LYS A 65 -6.31 2.83 -1.04
N SER A 66 -7.03 3.61 -1.86
CA SER A 66 -6.72 3.80 -3.28
C SER A 66 -5.37 4.48 -3.48
N TRP A 67 -5.02 5.45 -2.63
CA TRP A 67 -3.70 6.09 -2.68
C TRP A 67 -2.58 5.12 -2.31
N PHE A 68 -2.74 4.33 -1.24
CA PHE A 68 -1.76 3.31 -0.86
C PHE A 68 -1.61 2.25 -1.96
N HIS A 69 -2.72 1.78 -2.53
CA HIS A 69 -2.71 0.86 -3.66
C HIS A 69 -1.99 1.49 -4.87
N ASN A 70 -2.33 2.70 -5.29
CA ASN A 70 -1.67 3.34 -6.44
C ASN A 70 -0.18 3.67 -6.19
N THR A 71 0.23 3.92 -4.95
CA THR A 71 1.60 4.35 -4.61
C THR A 71 2.52 3.16 -4.33
N PHE A 72 2.01 2.10 -3.72
CA PHE A 72 2.80 0.95 -3.24
C PHE A 72 2.39 -0.39 -3.87
N SER A 73 1.30 -0.44 -4.64
CA SER A 73 1.03 -1.58 -5.52
C SER A 73 1.83 -1.39 -6.81
N SER A 74 3.13 -1.70 -6.74
CA SER A 74 3.88 -2.10 -7.92
C SER A 74 3.45 -3.53 -8.26
N ASP A 75 2.66 -3.69 -9.33
CA ASP A 75 2.41 -4.95 -10.05
C ASP A 75 1.38 -5.95 -9.49
N ALA A 76 0.14 -5.52 -9.24
CA ALA A 76 -1.00 -6.44 -9.27
C ALA A 76 -2.29 -5.76 -9.78
N ASP A 77 -2.55 -5.92 -11.08
CA ASP A 77 -3.84 -5.68 -11.75
C ASP A 77 -4.20 -4.25 -12.20
N THR A 78 -3.73 -3.88 -13.41
CA THR A 78 -4.46 -2.95 -14.29
C THR A 78 -4.76 -3.55 -15.66
N ASN A 79 -4.89 -4.88 -15.77
CA ASN A 79 -5.50 -5.47 -16.96
C ASN A 79 -7.03 -5.46 -16.83
N THR A 80 -7.63 -4.27 -16.78
CA THR A 80 -9.02 -4.07 -17.21
C THR A 80 -9.15 -2.64 -17.72
N THR A 81 -8.48 -2.33 -18.82
CA THR A 81 -9.01 -1.41 -19.84
C THR A 81 -8.26 -1.66 -21.14
N ASN A 82 -9.02 -2.14 -22.13
CA ASN A 82 -8.78 -1.97 -23.57
C ASN A 82 -7.94 -3.03 -24.33
N GLN A 83 -8.60 -4.13 -24.69
CA GLN A 83 -8.52 -4.71 -26.03
C GLN A 83 -9.96 -4.99 -26.53
N ASN A 84 -10.75 -3.91 -26.68
CA ASN A 84 -11.88 -3.92 -27.59
C ASN A 84 -11.78 -2.67 -28.48
N ARG A 85 -10.88 -2.75 -29.46
CA ARG A 85 -10.91 -1.88 -30.65
C ARG A 85 -10.52 -2.71 -31.87
N SER A 86 -11.58 -3.08 -32.60
CA SER A 86 -11.68 -3.60 -33.98
C SER A 86 -11.15 -4.99 -34.29
#